data_AF-A0AAD8IUP9-F1
#
_entry.id   AF-A0AAD8IUP9-F1
#
_cell.length_a   1.000
_cell.length_b   1.000
_cell.length_c   1.000
_cell.angle_alpha   90.00
_cell.angle_beta   90.00
_cell.angle_gamma   90.00
#
_symmetry.space_group_name_H-M   'P 1'
#
loop_
_entity.id
_entity.type
_entity.pdbx_description
1 polymer ?
#
loop_
_entity_poly.entity_id
_entity_poly.type
_entity_poly.pdbx_seq_one_letter_code
_entity_poly.pdbx_strand_id
1 'polypeptide(L)'
;MERLSSLLQIQPPTYGNLITVLSIDGGGIRGLIPATILEFLESQLQEIDGEEARLADYFDVIGGTSTGGLVTAMLTVPDENKRPLFAARDIKPFYLEHCPKIFPQRSIRGIFGLLRSVFKLFRGPKYDGKYLHDVVREKLKETRLHQTLTNVVIPTFDIKRLQPIIFSTYEAKKYPSFDARLSDICISTSAAPTYLPAYNFDTYDSEGKVREFNLIDGGVAANNPTLVAMTEVTKQIFEGNQRVFKEWALAKHLIEKE
;
A
#
# COMPACT_ATOMS: atom_id res chain seq x y z
N MET A 1 -30.50 6.82 10.12
CA MET A 1 -30.17 7.01 8.70
C MET A 1 -28.92 7.89 8.49
N GLU A 2 -28.59 8.84 9.38
CA GLU A 2 -27.42 9.73 9.20
C GLU A 2 -26.03 9.11 9.44
N ARG A 3 -25.91 7.98 10.15
CA ARG A 3 -24.60 7.36 10.48
C ARG A 3 -24.01 6.46 9.39
N LEU A 4 -24.80 6.01 8.42
CA LEU A 4 -24.32 5.15 7.33
C LEU A 4 -23.93 5.92 6.06
N SER A 5 -24.49 7.12 5.85
CA SER A 5 -24.19 7.95 4.68
C SER A 5 -22.77 8.55 4.71
N SER A 6 -22.22 8.79 5.91
CA SER A 6 -20.88 9.38 6.07
C SER A 6 -19.73 8.41 5.77
N LEU A 7 -19.98 7.10 5.72
CA LEU A 7 -18.95 6.08 5.48
C LEU A 7 -18.68 5.84 3.99
N LEU A 8 -19.51 6.40 3.10
CA LEU A 8 -19.59 6.05 1.68
C LEU A 8 -19.44 7.25 0.73
N GLN A 9 -19.21 8.44 1.26
CA GLN A 9 -18.77 9.56 0.42
C GLN A 9 -17.32 9.29 -0.01
N ILE A 10 -17.07 9.39 -1.31
CA ILE A 10 -15.72 9.69 -1.83
C ILE A 10 -15.24 10.85 -0.96
N GLN A 11 -14.12 10.68 -0.23
CA GLN A 11 -13.48 11.83 0.42
C GLN A 11 -13.40 12.89 -0.68
N PRO A 12 -14.14 14.02 -0.57
CA PRO A 12 -14.07 15.04 -1.60
C PRO A 12 -12.60 15.35 -1.82
N PRO A 13 -12.17 15.63 -3.06
CA PRO A 13 -10.79 15.96 -3.30
C PRO A 13 -10.33 16.94 -2.24
N THR A 14 -9.19 16.68 -1.60
CA THR A 14 -8.75 17.56 -0.50
C THR A 14 -8.71 19.02 -0.99
N TYR A 15 -8.52 19.21 -2.31
CA TYR A 15 -8.67 20.49 -3.00
C TYR A 15 -9.39 20.36 -4.38
N GLY A 16 -10.58 20.97 -4.52
CA GLY A 16 -11.21 21.25 -5.82
C GLY A 16 -12.05 20.12 -6.44
N ASN A 17 -12.19 20.13 -7.77
CA ASN A 17 -13.00 19.17 -8.55
C ASN A 17 -12.16 18.06 -9.24
N LEU A 18 -10.89 17.91 -8.85
CA LEU A 18 -9.95 16.97 -9.48
C LEU A 18 -9.48 15.96 -8.45
N ILE A 19 -9.36 14.68 -8.83
CA ILE A 19 -8.78 13.65 -7.96
C ILE A 19 -7.27 13.58 -8.19
N THR A 20 -6.48 13.71 -7.13
CA THR A 20 -5.02 13.65 -7.19
C THR A 20 -4.51 12.25 -6.83
N VAL A 21 -3.66 11.69 -7.69
CA VAL A 21 -3.12 10.34 -7.52
C VAL A 21 -1.60 10.36 -7.58
N LEU A 22 -0.95 9.88 -6.51
CA LEU A 22 0.48 9.58 -6.49
C LEU A 22 0.67 8.08 -6.71
N SER A 23 1.61 7.70 -7.58
CA SER A 23 1.92 6.30 -7.89
C SER A 23 3.42 6.06 -7.82
N ILE A 24 3.83 5.02 -7.09
CA ILE A 24 5.24 4.73 -6.80
C ILE A 24 5.58 3.29 -7.23
N ASP A 25 6.48 3.18 -8.19
CA ASP A 25 6.89 1.90 -8.76
C ASP A 25 7.69 1.03 -7.78
N GLY A 26 7.65 -0.28 -8.01
CA GLY A 26 8.54 -1.24 -7.38
C GLY A 26 9.98 -1.15 -7.90
N GLY A 27 10.95 -1.53 -7.06
CA GLY A 27 12.35 -1.41 -7.47
C GLY A 27 13.43 -1.91 -6.51
N GLY A 28 13.08 -2.55 -5.38
CA GLY A 28 14.03 -2.95 -4.35
C GLY A 28 14.76 -1.74 -3.77
N ILE A 29 16.09 -1.81 -3.64
CA ILE A 29 16.93 -0.69 -3.15
C ILE A 29 16.81 0.60 -3.98
N ARG A 30 16.34 0.52 -5.24
CA ARG A 30 16.12 1.69 -6.10
C ARG A 30 15.00 2.59 -5.62
N GLY A 31 14.25 2.22 -4.57
CA GLY A 31 13.31 3.12 -3.88
C GLY A 31 13.92 4.41 -3.36
N LEU A 32 15.25 4.47 -3.22
CA LEU A 32 15.97 5.72 -2.96
C LEU A 32 15.73 6.80 -4.02
N ILE A 33 15.48 6.41 -5.28
CA ILE A 33 15.20 7.34 -6.38
C ILE A 33 13.86 8.06 -6.15
N PRO A 34 12.69 7.36 -6.08
CA PRO A 34 11.44 8.04 -5.78
C PRO A 34 11.46 8.70 -4.39
N ALA A 35 12.13 8.14 -3.38
CA ALA A 35 12.24 8.79 -2.07
C ALA A 35 12.89 10.19 -2.16
N THR A 36 13.92 10.35 -2.99
CA THR A 36 14.58 11.65 -3.21
C THR A 36 13.65 12.64 -3.93
N ILE A 37 12.86 12.17 -4.89
CA ILE A 37 11.88 13.00 -5.61
C ILE A 37 10.76 13.44 -4.66
N LEU A 38 10.27 12.54 -3.81
CA LEU A 38 9.21 12.80 -2.84
C LEU A 38 9.67 13.75 -1.74
N GLU A 39 10.92 13.62 -1.26
CA GLU A 39 11.55 14.56 -0.33
C GLU A 39 11.55 15.99 -0.91
N PHE A 40 11.95 16.15 -2.18
CA PHE A 40 11.92 17.44 -2.86
C PHE A 40 10.49 17.96 -3.07
N LEU A 41 9.57 17.10 -3.51
CA LEU A 41 8.17 17.50 -3.73
C LEU A 41 7.54 18.00 -2.42
N GLU A 42 7.70 17.25 -1.33
CA GLU A 42 7.16 17.65 -0.03
C GLU A 42 7.81 18.94 0.50
N SER A 43 9.11 19.16 0.27
CA SER A 43 9.77 20.40 0.67
C SER A 43 9.24 21.61 -0.10
N GLN A 44 8.94 21.46 -1.40
CA GLN A 44 8.32 22.53 -2.19
C GLN A 44 6.89 22.85 -1.74
N LEU A 45 6.12 21.84 -1.33
CA LEU A 45 4.80 22.06 -0.74
C LEU A 45 4.90 22.77 0.62
N GLN A 46 5.90 22.42 1.44
CA GLN A 46 6.17 23.08 2.72
C GLN A 46 6.61 24.54 2.56
N GLU A 47 7.33 24.89 1.50
CA GLU A 47 7.67 26.28 1.17
C GLU A 47 6.43 27.13 0.85
N ILE A 48 5.38 26.52 0.28
CA ILE A 48 4.15 27.20 -0.12
C ILE A 48 3.15 27.29 1.04
N ASP A 49 2.90 26.17 1.72
CA ASP A 49 1.79 26.01 2.67
C ASP A 49 2.23 25.81 4.14
N GLY A 50 3.54 25.75 4.40
CA GLY A 50 4.14 25.67 5.74
C GLY A 50 4.73 24.30 6.10
N GLU A 51 5.57 24.27 7.14
CA GLU A 51 6.38 23.10 7.53
C GLU A 51 5.58 21.84 7.89
N GLU A 52 4.32 22.00 8.27
CA GLU A 52 3.43 20.88 8.63
C GLU A 52 2.79 20.19 7.43
N ALA A 53 2.92 20.75 6.22
CA ALA A 53 2.43 20.15 4.99
C ALA A 53 3.08 18.78 4.74
N ARG A 54 2.26 17.79 4.36
CA ARG A 54 2.70 16.43 4.02
C ARG A 54 2.04 15.96 2.74
N LEU A 55 2.69 15.04 2.03
CA LEU A 55 2.14 14.49 0.77
C LEU A 55 0.72 13.92 0.91
N ALA A 56 0.39 13.32 2.05
CA ALA A 56 -0.95 12.78 2.32
C ALA A 56 -2.06 13.85 2.36
N ASP A 57 -1.72 15.13 2.50
CA ASP A 57 -2.69 16.24 2.46
C ASP A 57 -3.09 16.62 1.04
N TYR A 58 -2.22 16.34 0.06
CA TYR A 58 -2.41 16.77 -1.33
C TYR A 58 -2.86 15.65 -2.26
N PHE A 59 -2.65 14.39 -1.86
CA PHE A 59 -2.98 13.22 -2.66
C PHE A 59 -4.18 12.45 -2.08
N ASP A 60 -5.28 12.43 -2.81
CA ASP A 60 -6.49 11.66 -2.48
C ASP A 60 -6.24 10.14 -2.53
N VAL A 61 -5.27 9.73 -3.37
CA VAL A 61 -4.84 8.35 -3.50
C VAL A 61 -3.32 8.25 -3.60
N ILE A 62 -2.72 7.35 -2.82
CA ILE A 62 -1.32 6.97 -2.95
C ILE A 62 -1.22 5.47 -3.26
N GLY A 63 -0.72 5.15 -4.45
CA GLY A 63 -0.51 3.79 -4.92
C GLY A 63 0.96 3.40 -4.89
N GLY A 64 1.25 2.15 -4.55
CA GLY A 64 2.63 1.69 -4.46
C GLY A 64 2.81 0.19 -4.57
N THR A 65 3.76 -0.24 -5.39
CA THR A 65 4.13 -1.66 -5.54
C THR A 65 5.47 -1.96 -4.88
N SER A 66 5.58 -3.06 -4.14
CA SER A 66 6.86 -3.49 -3.54
C SER A 66 7.44 -2.40 -2.65
N THR A 67 8.68 -1.99 -2.90
CA THR A 67 9.28 -0.81 -2.28
C THR A 67 8.37 0.42 -2.31
N GLY A 68 7.67 0.69 -3.41
CA GLY A 68 6.70 1.78 -3.49
C GLY A 68 5.50 1.59 -2.56
N GLY A 69 5.10 0.35 -2.29
CA GLY A 69 4.06 0.02 -1.30
C GLY A 69 4.52 0.24 0.14
N LEU A 70 5.81 -0.02 0.44
CA LEU A 70 6.43 0.37 1.72
C LEU A 70 6.40 1.88 1.90
N VAL A 71 6.83 2.64 0.88
CA VAL A 71 6.78 4.11 0.90
C VAL A 71 5.36 4.61 1.09
N THR A 72 4.40 4.04 0.37
CA THR A 72 2.97 4.36 0.49
C THR A 72 2.49 4.20 1.93
N ALA A 73 2.81 3.08 2.59
CA ALA A 73 2.43 2.87 3.97
C ALA A 73 3.12 3.86 4.94
N MET A 74 4.40 4.16 4.73
CA MET A 74 5.12 5.15 5.55
C MET A 74 4.50 6.55 5.45
N LEU A 75 4.11 6.98 4.24
CA LEU A 75 3.50 8.30 4.03
C LEU A 75 2.06 8.42 4.55
N THR A 76 1.40 7.30 4.86
CA THR A 76 -0.05 7.29 5.15
C THR A 76 -0.43 6.67 6.49
N VAL A 77 0.51 6.02 7.17
CA VAL A 77 0.30 5.52 8.53
C VAL A 77 0.16 6.72 9.50
N PRO A 78 -0.93 6.77 10.29
CA PRO A 78 -1.16 7.88 11.21
C PRO A 78 -0.32 7.76 12.49
N ASP A 79 0.09 8.90 13.02
CA ASP A 79 0.54 9.06 14.39
C ASP A 79 -0.65 9.29 15.36
N GLU A 80 -0.36 9.59 16.63
CA GLU A 80 -1.36 9.85 17.67
C GLU A 80 -2.23 11.10 17.37
N ASN A 81 -1.73 12.03 16.56
CA ASN A 81 -2.40 13.27 16.17
C ASN A 81 -3.12 13.16 14.81
N LYS A 82 -3.19 11.97 14.22
CA LYS A 82 -3.71 11.75 12.86
C LYS A 82 -2.94 12.55 11.79
N ARG A 83 -1.63 12.70 11.97
CA ARG A 83 -0.69 13.17 10.94
C ARG A 83 0.16 12.00 10.44
N PRO A 84 0.77 12.08 9.24
CA PRO A 84 1.68 11.05 8.78
C PRO A 84 2.82 10.84 9.78
N LEU A 85 3.02 9.59 10.20
CA LEU A 85 4.11 9.22 11.12
C LEU A 85 5.50 9.51 10.55
N PHE A 86 5.61 9.50 9.22
CA PHE A 86 6.84 9.78 8.49
C PHE A 86 6.61 10.95 7.53
N ALA A 87 7.57 11.87 7.48
CA ALA A 87 7.69 12.82 6.40
C ALA A 87 8.45 12.17 5.22
N ALA A 88 8.34 12.75 4.02
CA ALA A 88 9.02 12.24 2.84
C ALA A 88 10.55 12.20 3.02
N ARG A 89 11.11 13.18 3.74
CA ARG A 89 12.53 13.26 4.11
C ARG A 89 13.04 12.07 4.95
N ASP A 90 12.15 11.35 5.64
CA ASP A 90 12.52 10.23 6.52
C ASP A 90 12.72 8.92 5.75
N ILE A 91 12.16 8.82 4.54
CA ILE A 91 12.18 7.59 3.73
C ILE A 91 13.60 7.24 3.25
N LYS A 92 14.37 8.25 2.82
CA LYS A 92 15.74 8.04 2.33
C LYS A 92 16.67 7.54 3.44
N PRO A 93 16.74 8.17 4.64
CA PRO A 93 17.46 7.62 5.79
C PRO A 93 17.03 6.20 6.15
N PHE A 94 15.72 5.91 6.14
CA PHE A 94 15.20 4.56 6.37
C PHE A 94 15.83 3.53 5.41
N TYR A 95 15.87 3.82 4.10
CA TYR A 95 16.50 2.91 3.14
C TYR A 95 18.00 2.77 3.34
N LEU A 96 18.71 3.87 3.61
CA LEU A 96 20.15 3.83 3.84
C LEU A 96 20.52 2.98 5.07
N GLU A 97 19.72 3.05 6.12
CA GLU A 97 19.94 2.26 7.33
C GLU A 97 19.55 0.79 7.17
N HIS A 98 18.39 0.51 6.58
CA HIS A 98 17.80 -0.82 6.63
C HIS A 98 18.11 -1.68 5.40
N CYS A 99 18.31 -1.11 4.20
CA CYS A 99 18.63 -1.91 3.00
C CYS A 99 19.86 -2.82 3.17
N PRO A 100 20.97 -2.40 3.80
CA PRO A 100 22.12 -3.29 4.01
C PRO A 100 21.79 -4.50 4.91
N LYS A 101 20.82 -4.34 5.82
CA LYS A 101 20.37 -5.40 6.75
C LYS A 101 19.32 -6.31 6.10
N ILE A 102 18.45 -5.75 5.25
CA ILE A 102 17.46 -6.49 4.44
C ILE A 102 18.15 -7.29 3.32
N PHE A 103 19.13 -6.68 2.66
CA PHE A 103 19.85 -7.23 1.50
C PHE A 103 21.36 -7.34 1.76
N PRO A 104 21.80 -8.12 2.78
CA PRO A 104 23.20 -8.19 3.15
C PRO A 104 24.06 -8.67 1.97
N GLN A 105 24.99 -7.80 1.54
CA GLN A 105 25.99 -8.16 0.55
C GLN A 105 27.04 -9.02 1.22
N ARG A 106 27.03 -10.33 0.93
CA ARG A 106 28.12 -11.22 1.37
C ARG A 106 29.30 -11.00 0.44
N SER A 107 30.36 -10.37 0.94
CA SER A 107 31.64 -10.32 0.25
C SER A 107 32.24 -11.72 0.27
N ILE A 108 32.11 -12.48 -0.82
CA ILE A 108 32.70 -13.82 -0.96
C ILE A 108 33.71 -13.78 -2.11
N ARG A 109 34.98 -13.55 -1.76
CA ARG A 109 36.12 -13.67 -2.66
C ARG A 109 36.51 -15.16 -2.78
N GLY A 110 36.56 -15.71 -4.00
CA GLY A 110 37.20 -16.99 -4.32
C GLY A 110 36.29 -18.15 -4.78
N ILE A 111 36.92 -19.27 -5.18
CA ILE A 111 36.32 -20.49 -5.78
C ILE A 111 35.22 -21.13 -4.89
N PHE A 112 35.32 -20.95 -3.57
CA PHE A 112 34.28 -21.38 -2.61
C PHE A 112 32.93 -20.68 -2.79
N GLY A 113 32.92 -19.47 -3.37
CA GLY A 113 31.68 -18.74 -3.68
C GLY A 113 30.89 -19.37 -4.84
N LEU A 114 31.57 -19.93 -5.83
CA LEU A 114 30.94 -20.53 -7.01
C LEU A 114 30.20 -21.83 -6.65
N LEU A 115 30.89 -22.75 -5.95
CA LEU A 115 30.32 -24.03 -5.49
C LEU A 115 29.12 -23.81 -4.55
N ARG A 116 29.18 -22.82 -3.67
CA ARG A 116 28.06 -22.49 -2.77
C ARG A 116 26.90 -21.80 -3.50
N SER A 117 27.17 -21.08 -4.59
CA SER A 117 26.14 -20.43 -5.43
C SER A 117 25.27 -21.47 -6.15
N VAL A 118 25.88 -22.52 -6.71
CA VAL A 118 25.16 -23.63 -7.36
C VAL A 118 24.28 -24.39 -6.35
N PHE A 119 24.81 -24.68 -5.16
CA PHE A 119 24.03 -25.30 -4.08
C PHE A 119 22.91 -24.40 -3.51
N LYS A 120 23.03 -23.07 -3.66
CA LYS A 120 22.01 -22.12 -3.22
C LYS A 120 20.83 -22.02 -4.18
N LEU A 121 21.04 -22.29 -5.48
CA LEU A 121 19.95 -22.34 -6.47
C LEU A 121 18.90 -23.40 -6.10
N PHE A 122 19.29 -24.42 -5.32
CA PHE A 122 18.42 -25.48 -4.79
C PHE A 122 17.89 -25.21 -3.37
N ARG A 123 18.22 -24.08 -2.74
CA ARG A 123 17.90 -23.77 -1.33
C ARG A 123 17.22 -22.41 -1.18
N GLY A 124 15.94 -22.37 -1.53
CA GLY A 124 15.02 -21.29 -1.13
C GLY A 124 15.40 -19.89 -1.64
N PRO A 125 14.72 -18.84 -1.14
CA PRO A 125 14.95 -17.45 -1.57
C PRO A 125 16.34 -16.93 -1.18
N LYS A 126 16.84 -15.93 -1.92
CA LYS A 126 18.16 -15.32 -1.70
C LYS A 126 18.34 -14.74 -0.29
N TYR A 127 17.27 -14.20 0.28
CA TYR A 127 17.15 -13.57 1.59
C TYR A 127 16.02 -14.24 2.39
N ASP A 128 16.13 -14.28 3.72
CA ASP A 128 15.13 -14.96 4.57
C ASP A 128 13.93 -14.08 4.95
N GLY A 129 14.00 -12.77 4.69
CA GLY A 129 12.94 -11.80 4.96
C GLY A 129 12.75 -11.43 6.42
N LYS A 130 13.43 -12.06 7.38
CA LYS A 130 13.16 -11.88 8.82
C LYS A 130 13.33 -10.43 9.26
N TYR A 131 14.47 -9.84 8.91
CA TYR A 131 14.75 -8.44 9.24
C TYR A 131 13.72 -7.47 8.61
N LEU A 132 13.30 -7.74 7.36
CA LEU A 132 12.25 -6.94 6.71
C LEU A 132 10.93 -7.03 7.48
N HIS A 133 10.55 -8.24 7.91
CA HIS A 133 9.31 -8.41 8.67
C HIS A 133 9.37 -7.66 10.00
N ASP A 134 10.49 -7.76 10.72
CA ASP A 134 10.67 -7.14 12.02
C ASP A 134 10.62 -5.61 11.91
N VAL A 135 11.37 -5.02 10.98
CA VAL A 135 11.38 -3.55 10.81
C VAL A 135 10.04 -3.01 10.33
N VAL A 136 9.35 -3.71 9.42
CA VAL A 136 8.04 -3.27 8.93
C VAL A 136 6.98 -3.35 10.03
N ARG A 137 6.99 -4.41 10.85
CA ARG A 137 6.10 -4.53 12.00
C ARG A 137 6.40 -3.49 13.09
N GLU A 138 7.68 -3.20 13.33
CA GLU A 138 8.10 -2.14 14.26
C GLU A 138 7.56 -0.77 13.82
N LYS A 139 7.75 -0.41 12.55
CA LYS A 139 7.37 0.93 12.04
C LYS A 139 5.87 1.10 11.86
N LEU A 140 5.15 0.08 11.40
CA LEU A 140 3.71 0.18 11.10
C LEU A 140 2.83 -0.28 12.26
N LYS A 141 3.42 -0.90 13.30
CA LYS A 141 2.74 -1.42 14.49
C LYS A 141 1.53 -2.30 14.09
N GLU A 142 0.41 -2.10 14.77
CA GLU A 142 -0.85 -2.82 14.60
C GLU A 142 -1.81 -2.11 13.63
N THR A 143 -1.33 -1.11 12.90
CA THR A 143 -2.16 -0.29 12.01
C THR A 143 -2.74 -1.15 10.89
N ARG A 144 -4.05 -1.01 10.66
CA ARG A 144 -4.80 -1.67 9.59
C ARG A 144 -5.04 -0.74 8.40
N LEU A 145 -5.36 -1.34 7.27
CA LEU A 145 -5.56 -0.67 5.99
C LEU A 145 -6.61 0.46 6.06
N HIS A 146 -7.72 0.28 6.78
CA HIS A 146 -8.74 1.33 6.91
C HIS A 146 -8.28 2.56 7.71
N GLN A 147 -7.18 2.46 8.44
CA GLN A 147 -6.66 3.53 9.30
C GLN A 147 -5.69 4.47 8.56
N THR A 148 -5.39 4.22 7.29
CA THR A 148 -4.54 5.11 6.50
C THR A 148 -5.17 6.50 6.35
N LEU A 149 -4.32 7.54 6.35
CA LEU A 149 -4.74 8.94 6.32
C LEU A 149 -5.41 9.35 5.01
N THR A 150 -5.01 8.72 3.91
CA THR A 150 -5.61 8.86 2.58
C THR A 150 -5.89 7.47 1.99
N ASN A 151 -6.54 7.41 0.84
CA ASN A 151 -6.79 6.12 0.19
C ASN A 151 -5.47 5.56 -0.33
N VAL A 152 -5.22 4.29 -0.07
CA VAL A 152 -4.03 3.61 -0.59
C VAL A 152 -4.40 2.53 -1.59
N VAL A 153 -3.48 2.18 -2.49
CA VAL A 153 -3.61 1.08 -3.44
C VAL A 153 -2.30 0.31 -3.54
N ILE A 154 -2.25 -0.90 -2.97
CA ILE A 154 -1.05 -1.73 -2.90
C ILE A 154 -1.34 -3.09 -3.55
N PRO A 155 -0.82 -3.37 -4.76
CA PRO A 155 -0.96 -4.66 -5.40
C PRO A 155 -0.07 -5.73 -4.76
N THR A 156 -0.53 -6.97 -4.81
CA THR A 156 0.16 -8.21 -4.47
C THR A 156 -0.30 -9.31 -5.45
N PHE A 157 0.31 -10.49 -5.40
CA PHE A 157 -0.15 -11.64 -6.19
C PHE A 157 -0.34 -12.87 -5.31
N ASP A 158 -1.52 -13.50 -5.35
CA ASP A 158 -1.80 -14.72 -4.58
C ASP A 158 -1.41 -15.97 -5.37
N ILE A 159 -0.43 -16.72 -4.86
CA ILE A 159 0.10 -17.92 -5.52
C ILE A 159 -0.78 -19.15 -5.35
N LYS A 160 -1.64 -19.18 -4.33
CA LYS A 160 -2.59 -20.29 -4.12
C LYS A 160 -3.79 -20.15 -5.05
N ARG A 161 -4.24 -18.92 -5.26
CA ARG A 161 -5.40 -18.57 -6.11
C ARG A 161 -5.02 -18.15 -7.53
N LEU A 162 -3.72 -17.98 -7.82
CA LEU A 162 -3.15 -17.56 -9.10
C LEU A 162 -3.78 -16.27 -9.66
N GLN A 163 -3.96 -15.27 -8.80
CA GLN A 163 -4.58 -13.99 -9.19
C GLN A 163 -3.97 -12.80 -8.44
N PRO A 164 -3.99 -11.59 -9.04
CA PRO A 164 -3.67 -10.36 -8.31
C PRO A 164 -4.61 -10.13 -7.14
N ILE A 165 -4.07 -9.67 -6.02
CA ILE A 165 -4.84 -9.18 -4.87
C ILE A 165 -4.45 -7.72 -4.66
N ILE A 166 -5.42 -6.82 -4.78
CA ILE A 166 -5.23 -5.39 -4.59
C ILE A 166 -5.72 -5.04 -3.18
N PHE A 167 -4.81 -4.62 -2.32
CA PHE A 167 -5.16 -4.03 -1.04
C PHE A 167 -5.38 -2.54 -1.24
N SER A 168 -6.64 -2.14 -1.31
CA SER A 168 -7.02 -0.73 -1.34
C SER A 168 -7.93 -0.37 -0.17
N THR A 169 -7.85 0.87 0.31
CA THR A 169 -8.79 1.37 1.34
C THR A 169 -10.23 1.28 0.84
N TYR A 170 -10.44 1.34 -0.48
CA TYR A 170 -11.71 1.14 -1.15
C TYR A 170 -12.25 -0.29 -1.01
N GLU A 171 -11.42 -1.29 -1.25
CA GLU A 171 -11.81 -2.70 -1.10
C GLU A 171 -12.03 -3.07 0.38
N ALA A 172 -11.20 -2.54 1.29
CA ALA A 172 -11.38 -2.74 2.74
C ALA A 172 -12.74 -2.22 3.26
N LYS A 173 -13.23 -1.10 2.70
CA LYS A 173 -14.57 -0.56 3.01
C LYS A 173 -15.71 -1.47 2.57
N LYS A 174 -15.52 -2.23 1.47
CA LYS A 174 -16.54 -3.14 0.92
C LYS A 174 -16.48 -4.52 1.57
N TYR A 175 -15.26 -5.00 1.80
CA TYR A 175 -14.98 -6.36 2.20
C TYR A 175 -14.07 -6.33 3.44
N PRO A 176 -14.62 -6.57 4.66
CA PRO A 176 -13.83 -6.54 5.90
C PRO A 176 -12.60 -7.46 5.88
N SER A 177 -12.64 -8.55 5.12
CA SER A 177 -11.49 -9.45 4.94
C SER A 177 -10.29 -8.82 4.21
N PHE A 178 -10.43 -7.67 3.57
CA PHE A 178 -9.31 -6.92 2.99
C PHE A 178 -8.67 -5.93 3.98
N ASP A 179 -9.28 -5.71 5.16
CA ASP A 179 -8.74 -4.83 6.19
C ASP A 179 -7.61 -5.50 7.00
N ALA A 180 -6.55 -5.89 6.29
CA ALA A 180 -5.35 -6.50 6.85
C ALA A 180 -4.46 -5.47 7.56
N ARG A 181 -3.49 -5.95 8.36
CA ARG A 181 -2.45 -5.09 8.92
C ARG A 181 -1.60 -4.53 7.78
N LEU A 182 -1.26 -3.25 7.85
CA LEU A 182 -0.37 -2.63 6.85
C LEU A 182 0.97 -3.34 6.78
N SER A 183 1.48 -3.85 7.92
CA SER A 183 2.71 -4.63 7.96
C SER A 183 2.62 -5.92 7.13
N ASP A 184 1.52 -6.65 7.20
CA ASP A 184 1.29 -7.86 6.41
C ASP A 184 1.21 -7.54 4.91
N ILE A 185 0.52 -6.47 4.54
CA ILE A 185 0.40 -5.98 3.16
C ILE A 185 1.78 -5.57 2.61
N CYS A 186 2.54 -4.80 3.38
CA CYS A 186 3.87 -4.30 3.01
C CYS A 186 4.89 -5.43 2.84
N ILE A 187 4.88 -6.43 3.74
CA ILE A 187 5.72 -7.61 3.60
C ILE A 187 5.35 -8.37 2.32
N SER A 188 4.05 -8.57 2.09
CA SER A 188 3.53 -9.29 0.92
C SER A 188 3.91 -8.62 -0.39
N THR A 189 3.67 -7.31 -0.53
CA THR A 189 3.97 -6.59 -1.78
C THR A 189 5.46 -6.53 -2.07
N SER A 190 6.34 -6.70 -1.07
CA SER A 190 7.79 -6.69 -1.21
C SER A 190 8.41 -8.08 -1.43
N ALA A 191 7.63 -9.16 -1.35
CA ALA A 191 8.10 -10.54 -1.37
C ALA A 191 8.48 -11.02 -2.78
N ALA A 192 9.53 -10.43 -3.37
CA ALA A 192 9.89 -10.65 -4.77
C ALA A 192 10.36 -12.10 -4.99
N PRO A 193 9.80 -12.83 -5.97
CA PRO A 193 10.19 -14.21 -6.26
C PRO A 193 11.69 -14.35 -6.46
N THR A 194 12.27 -15.44 -5.96
CA THR A 194 13.72 -15.72 -5.88
C THR A 194 14.52 -14.85 -4.91
N TYR A 195 14.02 -13.68 -4.50
CA TYR A 195 14.68 -12.78 -3.56
C TYR A 195 14.22 -13.02 -2.12
N LEU A 196 12.91 -13.01 -1.88
CA LEU A 196 12.27 -13.13 -0.56
C LEU A 196 11.25 -14.27 -0.56
N PRO A 197 10.97 -14.90 0.61
CA PRO A 197 9.93 -15.92 0.70
C PRO A 197 8.54 -15.31 0.48
N ALA A 198 7.62 -16.12 -0.03
CA ALA A 198 6.19 -15.77 -0.02
C ALA A 198 5.71 -15.55 1.42
N TYR A 199 4.72 -14.70 1.59
CA TYR A 199 4.16 -14.35 2.89
C TYR A 199 2.72 -14.84 3.00
N ASN A 200 2.39 -15.45 4.14
CA ASN A 200 1.06 -15.95 4.41
C ASN A 200 0.51 -15.37 5.70
N PHE A 201 -0.77 -15.00 5.68
CA PHE A 201 -1.51 -14.54 6.85
C PHE A 201 -3.02 -14.71 6.60
N ASP A 202 -3.77 -14.64 7.69
CA ASP A 202 -5.21 -14.81 7.69
C ASP A 202 -5.92 -13.51 8.09
N THR A 203 -7.11 -13.33 7.54
CA THR A 203 -8.08 -12.30 7.92
C THR A 203 -9.45 -12.92 8.12
N TYR A 204 -10.41 -12.12 8.57
CA TYR A 204 -11.76 -12.57 8.85
C TYR A 204 -12.74 -11.66 8.13
N ASP A 205 -13.81 -12.24 7.56
CA ASP A 205 -14.93 -11.45 7.07
C ASP A 205 -15.91 -11.08 8.19
N SER A 206 -17.01 -10.41 7.84
CA SER A 206 -18.05 -9.99 8.79
C SER A 206 -18.77 -11.15 9.48
N GLU A 207 -18.72 -12.36 8.91
CA GLU A 207 -19.34 -13.57 9.47
C GLU A 207 -18.32 -14.39 10.29
N GLY A 208 -17.08 -13.89 10.43
CA GLY A 208 -16.00 -14.55 11.15
C GLY A 208 -15.34 -15.67 10.34
N LYS A 209 -15.64 -15.81 9.05
CA LYS A 209 -15.02 -16.81 8.19
C LYS A 209 -13.61 -16.37 7.81
N VAL A 210 -12.68 -17.32 7.92
CA VAL A 210 -11.27 -17.11 7.63
C VAL A 210 -11.06 -16.92 6.14
N ARG A 211 -10.32 -15.88 5.78
CA ARG A 211 -9.74 -15.68 4.46
C ARG A 211 -8.22 -15.70 4.55
N GLU A 212 -7.67 -16.77 3.98
CA GLU A 212 -6.23 -17.00 3.87
C GLU A 212 -5.66 -16.26 2.66
N PHE A 213 -4.50 -15.64 2.85
CA PHE A 213 -3.70 -14.99 1.82
C PHE A 213 -2.34 -15.68 1.70
N ASN A 214 -1.94 -16.00 0.46
CA ASN A 214 -0.62 -16.59 0.17
C ASN A 214 0.07 -15.73 -0.90
N LEU A 215 0.80 -14.71 -0.46
CA LEU A 215 1.14 -13.58 -1.32
C LEU A 215 2.62 -13.49 -1.65
N ILE A 216 2.88 -12.97 -2.85
CA ILE A 216 4.19 -12.53 -3.33
C ILE A 216 4.10 -11.10 -3.86
N ASP A 217 5.26 -10.57 -4.27
CA ASP A 217 5.42 -9.19 -4.71
C ASP A 217 4.42 -8.75 -5.77
N GLY A 218 3.89 -7.54 -5.59
CA GLY A 218 2.92 -6.93 -6.49
C GLY A 218 3.47 -6.67 -7.89
N GLY A 219 4.79 -6.64 -8.07
CA GLY A 219 5.48 -6.49 -9.35
C GLY A 219 5.22 -7.65 -10.31
N VAL A 220 4.77 -8.81 -9.81
CA VAL A 220 4.27 -9.91 -10.65
C VAL A 220 2.94 -9.56 -11.34
N ALA A 221 2.13 -8.71 -10.70
CA ALA A 221 0.88 -8.21 -11.26
C ALA A 221 1.07 -6.86 -11.99
N ALA A 222 1.63 -5.87 -11.30
CA ALA A 222 1.82 -4.51 -11.79
C ALA A 222 2.98 -3.81 -11.05
N ASN A 223 4.18 -3.84 -11.63
CA ASN A 223 5.35 -3.14 -11.04
C ASN A 223 5.15 -1.61 -10.99
N ASN A 224 4.43 -1.06 -11.97
CA ASN A 224 3.96 0.31 -11.97
C ASN A 224 2.45 0.29 -11.63
N PRO A 225 2.02 0.74 -10.44
CA PRO A 225 0.64 0.62 -10.00
C PRO A 225 -0.27 1.73 -10.54
N THR A 226 0.19 2.59 -11.46
CA THR A 226 -0.58 3.77 -11.90
C THR A 226 -1.94 3.38 -12.47
N LEU A 227 -1.98 2.42 -13.40
CA LEU A 227 -3.25 1.97 -13.99
C LEU A 227 -4.15 1.24 -12.96
N VAL A 228 -3.54 0.53 -12.00
CA VAL A 228 -4.27 -0.13 -10.91
C VAL A 228 -4.94 0.91 -10.01
N ALA A 229 -4.20 1.94 -9.59
CA ALA A 229 -4.74 3.04 -8.78
C ALA A 229 -5.85 3.80 -9.51
N MET A 230 -5.66 4.14 -10.79
CA MET A 230 -6.68 4.78 -11.61
C MET A 230 -7.93 3.92 -11.76
N THR A 231 -7.77 2.60 -11.88
CA THR A 231 -8.90 1.66 -11.96
C THR A 231 -9.70 1.63 -10.66
N GLU A 232 -9.03 1.61 -9.51
CA GLU A 232 -9.69 1.64 -8.19
C GLU A 232 -10.46 2.94 -7.96
N VAL A 233 -9.87 4.09 -8.33
CA VAL A 233 -10.54 5.39 -8.32
C VAL A 233 -11.78 5.37 -9.22
N THR A 234 -11.61 4.90 -10.46
CA THR A 234 -12.68 4.88 -11.47
C THR A 234 -13.85 4.01 -11.03
N LYS A 235 -13.57 2.80 -10.52
CA LYS A 235 -14.61 1.93 -9.94
C LYS A 235 -15.41 2.67 -8.87
N GLN A 236 -14.75 3.41 -7.99
CA GLN A 236 -15.45 4.14 -6.93
C GLN A 236 -16.28 5.31 -7.40
N ILE A 237 -15.81 6.04 -8.42
CA ILE A 237 -16.64 7.09 -9.04
C ILE A 237 -17.92 6.46 -9.61
N PHE A 238 -17.81 5.35 -10.34
CA PHE A 238 -18.97 4.67 -10.92
C PHE A 238 -19.93 4.12 -9.86
N GLU A 239 -19.42 3.48 -8.81
CA GLU A 239 -20.25 2.96 -7.72
C GLU A 239 -20.94 4.08 -6.92
N GLY A 240 -20.25 5.19 -6.66
CA GLY A 240 -20.81 6.38 -6.05
C GLY A 240 -21.96 6.95 -6.86
N ASN A 241 -21.74 7.16 -8.16
CA ASN A 241 -22.77 7.66 -9.08
C ASN A 241 -23.99 6.73 -9.12
N GLN A 242 -23.79 5.41 -9.25
CA GLN A 242 -24.90 4.46 -9.28
C GLN A 242 -25.74 4.45 -7.98
N ARG A 243 -25.11 4.65 -6.81
CA ARG A 243 -25.84 4.73 -5.54
C ARG A 243 -26.64 6.02 -5.42
N VAL A 244 -26.07 7.16 -5.82
CA VAL A 244 -26.80 8.44 -5.89
C VAL A 244 -28.02 8.32 -6.81
N PHE A 245 -27.87 7.71 -7.98
CA PHE A 245 -29.01 7.48 -8.89
C PHE A 245 -30.08 6.58 -8.27
N LYS A 246 -29.70 5.51 -7.55
CA LYS A 246 -30.65 4.62 -6.88
C LYS A 246 -31.38 5.32 -5.74
N GLU A 247 -30.68 6.10 -4.92
CA GLU A 247 -31.29 6.88 -3.83
C GLU A 247 -32.26 7.94 -4.36
N TRP A 248 -31.89 8.62 -5.44
CA TRP A 248 -32.78 9.56 -6.14
C TRP A 248 -34.02 8.89 -6.72
N ALA A 249 -33.87 7.72 -7.34
CA ALA A 249 -34.99 6.96 -7.88
C ALA A 249 -35.95 6.48 -6.76
N LEU A 250 -35.41 6.04 -5.62
CA LEU A 250 -36.19 5.68 -4.43
C LEU A 250 -36.93 6.88 -3.83
N ALA A 251 -36.28 8.05 -3.72
CA ALA A 251 -36.89 9.26 -3.22
C ALA A 251 -38.05 9.74 -4.11
N LYS A 252 -37.88 9.71 -5.44
CA LYS A 252 -38.98 10.03 -6.39
C LYS A 252 -40.16 9.07 -6.25
N HIS A 253 -39.90 7.77 -6.09
CA HIS A 253 -40.96 6.77 -5.95
C HIS A 253 -41.74 6.89 -4.63
N LEU A 254 -41.15 7.50 -3.59
CA LEU A 254 -41.83 7.81 -2.33
C LEU A 254 -42.68 9.09 -2.45
N ILE A 255 -42.24 10.07 -3.23
CA ILE A 255 -42.98 11.32 -3.50
C ILE A 255 -44.20 11.08 -4.40
N GLU A 256 -44.13 10.12 -5.33
CA GLU A 256 -45.26 9.77 -6.22
C GLU A 256 -46.35 8.90 -5.55
N LYS A 257 -46.21 8.58 -4.26
CA LYS A 257 -47.17 7.78 -3.48
C LYS A 257 -47.95 8.58 -2.43
N GLU A 258 -47.78 9.90 -2.37
CA GLU A 258 -48.65 10.85 -1.65
C GLU A 258 -49.54 11.61 -2.64
#